data_AF-A0A7C1NT71-F1
#
_entry.id   AF-A0A7C1NT71-F1
#
_cell.length_a   1.000
_cell.length_b   1.000
_cell.length_c   1.000
_cell.angle_alpha   90.00
_cell.angle_beta   90.00
_cell.angle_gamma   90.00
#
_symmetry.space_group_name_H-M   'P 1'
#
loop_
_entity.id
_entity.type
_entity.pdbx_description
1 polymer ?
#
loop_
_entity_poly.entity_id
_entity_poly.type
_entity_poly.pdbx_seq_one_letter_code
_entity_poly.pdbx_strand_id
1 'polypeptide(L)' 'MTDTAERRPERIVETAPAKINLALHVTGRRDDGYHLLDSLVTFAEDGDELTFETADSDSFRVVGRFGPELSGEDN' A
#
# COMPACT_ATOMS: atom_id res chain seq x y z
N MET A 1 20.84 4.70 35.59
CA MET A 1 20.79 5.81 34.61
C MET A 1 20.18 5.22 33.35
N THR A 2 18.86 5.14 33.35
CA THR A 2 17.98 4.79 32.23
C THR A 2 18.21 5.82 31.12
N ASP A 3 18.17 5.53 29.82
CA ASP A 3 17.54 4.44 29.09
C ASP A 3 18.24 4.40 27.72
N THR A 4 18.59 3.22 27.22
CA THR A 4 18.92 3.03 25.82
C THR A 4 17.59 3.05 25.06
N ALA A 5 16.96 4.22 24.98
CA ALA A 5 15.77 4.39 24.18
C ALA A 5 16.15 4.18 22.71
N GLU A 6 15.66 3.10 22.13
CA GLU A 6 15.82 2.72 20.74
C GLU A 6 15.56 3.93 19.84
N ARG A 7 16.60 4.43 19.18
CA ARG A 7 16.50 5.57 18.27
C ARG A 7 15.72 5.11 17.03
N ARG A 8 14.40 5.26 17.05
CA ARG A 8 13.55 5.05 15.86
C ARG A 8 14.03 6.02 14.77
N PRO A 9 14.24 5.54 13.53
CA PRO A 9 14.74 6.39 12.46
C PRO A 9 13.72 7.51 12.18
N GLU A 10 14.21 8.75 12.01
CA GLU A 10 13.38 9.91 11.65
C GLU A 10 12.63 9.69 10.32
N ARG A 11 13.17 8.81 9.47
CA ARG A 11 12.64 8.45 8.15
C ARG A 11 12.82 6.96 7.85
N ILE A 12 11.77 6.31 7.37
CA ILE A 12 11.76 4.92 6.87
C ILE A 12 11.33 4.94 5.41
N VAL A 13 11.97 4.11 4.59
CA VAL A 13 11.61 3.89 3.18
C VAL A 13 11.38 2.42 2.98
N GLU A 14 10.21 2.06 2.44
CA GLU A 14 9.82 0.69 2.12
C GLU A 14 9.37 0.59 0.67
N THR A 15 9.55 -0.58 0.06
CA THR A 15 8.95 -0.89 -1.24
C THR A 15 7.63 -1.61 -1.04
N ALA A 16 6.60 -1.20 -1.77
CA ALA A 16 5.31 -1.89 -1.88
C ALA A 16 5.20 -2.54 -3.27
N PRO A 17 5.61 -3.81 -3.44
CA PRO A 17 5.63 -4.47 -4.74
C PRO A 17 4.24 -4.55 -5.35
N ALA A 18 4.13 -4.25 -6.64
CA ALA A 18 2.89 -4.44 -7.37
C ALA A 18 2.53 -5.93 -7.44
N LYS A 19 1.24 -6.27 -7.43
CA LYS A 19 0.77 -7.66 -7.52
C LYS A 19 0.11 -7.94 -8.87
N ILE A 20 0.49 -9.05 -9.48
CA ILE A 20 -0.07 -9.57 -10.74
C ILE A 20 -0.97 -10.76 -10.42
N ASN A 21 -2.21 -10.73 -10.93
CA ASN A 21 -3.07 -11.92 -10.92
C ASN A 21 -2.71 -12.72 -12.18
N LEU A 22 -2.00 -13.84 -12.03
CA LEU A 22 -1.71 -14.73 -13.14
C LEU A 22 -2.95 -15.53 -13.56
N ALA A 23 -3.80 -15.82 -12.57
CA ALA A 23 -5.15 -16.32 -12.79
C ALA A 23 -6.12 -15.69 -11.78
N LEU A 24 -7.34 -15.43 -12.24
CA LEU A 24 -8.44 -14.97 -11.40
C LEU A 24 -9.71 -15.66 -11.86
N HIS A 25 -10.34 -16.41 -10.95
CA HIS A 25 -11.60 -17.10 -11.19
C HIS A 25 -12.63 -16.63 -10.18
N VAL A 26 -13.73 -16.08 -10.70
CA VAL A 26 -14.90 -15.74 -9.90
C VAL A 26 -15.74 -16.99 -9.71
N THR A 27 -15.85 -17.47 -8.47
CA THR A 27 -16.51 -18.75 -8.14
C THR A 27 -17.94 -18.59 -7.64
N GLY A 28 -18.35 -17.36 -7.31
CA GLY A 28 -19.71 -17.08 -6.87
C GLY A 28 -19.89 -15.63 -6.44
N ARG A 29 -21.12 -15.30 -6.02
CA ARG A 29 -21.48 -14.00 -5.47
C ARG A 29 -22.04 -14.19 -4.06
N ARG A 30 -21.57 -13.34 -3.15
CA ARG A 30 -22.00 -13.26 -1.75
C ARG A 30 -23.23 -12.36 -1.63
N ASP A 31 -23.95 -12.50 -0.53
CA ASP A 31 -25.16 -11.72 -0.24
C ASP A 31 -24.86 -10.22 0.05
N ASP A 32 -23.61 -9.89 0.37
CA ASP A 32 -23.13 -8.50 0.54
C ASP A 32 -22.74 -7.82 -0.79
N GLY A 33 -22.98 -8.48 -1.92
CA GLY A 33 -22.74 -7.95 -3.25
C GLY A 33 -21.32 -8.21 -3.79
N TYR A 34 -20.40 -8.73 -2.98
CA TYR A 34 -19.05 -9.09 -3.41
C TYR A 34 -18.98 -10.49 -4.04
N HIS A 35 -17.83 -10.84 -4.60
CA HIS A 35 -17.60 -12.13 -5.26
C HIS A 35 -16.67 -13.03 -4.45
N LEU A 36 -16.89 -14.34 -4.55
CA LEU A 36 -15.92 -15.35 -4.16
C LEU A 36 -14.88 -15.48 -5.27
N LEU A 37 -13.60 -15.51 -4.90
CA LEU A 37 -12.48 -15.49 -5.83
C LEU A 37 -11.48 -16.61 -5.50
N ASP A 38 -11.11 -17.38 -6.51
CA ASP A 38 -9.88 -18.16 -6.52
C ASP A 38 -8.83 -17.40 -7.35
N SER A 39 -7.61 -17.27 -6.85
CA SER A 39 -6.57 -16.53 -7.56
C SER A 39 -5.19 -17.14 -7.39
N LEU A 40 -4.41 -17.10 -8.48
CA LEU A 40 -2.97 -17.34 -8.47
C LEU A 40 -2.27 -16.00 -8.65
N VAL A 41 -1.47 -15.61 -7.65
CA VAL A 41 -0.83 -14.28 -7.60
C VAL A 41 0.68 -14.40 -7.50
N THR A 42 1.36 -13.38 -8.02
CA THR A 42 2.78 -13.13 -7.76
C THR A 42 2.99 -11.63 -7.53
N PHE A 43 4.04 -11.28 -6.79
CA PHE A 43 4.54 -9.92 -6.75
C PHE A 43 5.48 -9.67 -7.94
N ALA A 44 5.42 -8.46 -8.48
CA ALA A 44 6.41 -7.95 -9.41
C ALA A 44 7.67 -7.51 -8.67
N GLU A 45 8.77 -7.34 -9.40
CA GLU A 45 9.98 -6.72 -8.86
C GLU A 45 9.76 -5.22 -8.58
N ASP A 46 8.95 -4.57 -9.43
CA ASP A 46 8.60 -3.17 -9.32
C ASP A 46 7.40 -2.94 -8.37
N GLY A 47 7.35 -1.74 -7.80
CA GLY A 47 6.29 -1.31 -6.90
C GLY A 47 6.41 0.17 -6.55
N ASP A 48 5.54 0.63 -5.67
CA ASP A 48 5.60 2.00 -5.15
C ASP A 48 6.63 2.10 -4.02
N GLU A 49 7.29 3.25 -3.90
CA GLU A 49 8.13 3.58 -2.76
C GLU A 49 7.31 4.33 -1.71
N LEU A 50 7.23 3.76 -0.50
CA LEU A 50 6.55 4.37 0.63
C LEU A 50 7.60 5.02 1.53
N THR A 51 7.47 6.33 1.72
CA THR A 51 8.28 7.11 2.67
C THR A 51 7.45 7.45 3.89
N PHE A 52 7.99 7.17 5.07
CA PHE A 52 7.39 7.51 6.36
C PHE A 52 8.36 8.37 7.16
N GLU A 53 7.85 9.43 7.77
CA GLU A 53 8.64 10.36 8.59
C GLU A 53 7.88 10.66 9.88
N THR A 54 8.60 10.94 10.97
CA THR A 54 7.94 11.39 12.21
C THR A 54 7.34 12.77 11.97
N ALA A 55 6.07 12.95 12.32
CA ALA A 55 5.35 14.20 12.15
C ALA A 55 4.47 14.50 13.36
N ASP A 56 4.20 15.79 13.61
CA ASP A 56 3.28 16.24 14.66
C ASP A 56 1.81 15.90 14.35
N SER A 57 1.50 15.65 13.07
CA SER A 57 0.18 15.29 12.56
C SER A 57 0.28 14.46 11.28
N ASP A 58 -0.70 13.59 11.05
CA ASP A 58 -0.78 12.79 9.83
C ASP A 58 -0.93 13.67 8.58
N SER A 59 -0.21 13.31 7.53
CA SER A 59 -0.39 13.87 6.20
C SER A 59 -0.11 12.79 5.16
N PHE A 60 -0.75 12.89 4.00
CA PHE A 60 -0.60 11.93 2.92
C PHE A 60 -0.39 12.66 1.60
N ARG A 61 0.51 12.15 0.78
CA ARG A 61 0.84 12.73 -0.51
C ARG A 61 1.24 11.64 -1.49
N VAL A 62 0.60 11.63 -2.65
CA VAL A 62 0.97 10.78 -3.78
C VAL A 62 1.79 11.59 -4.78
N VAL A 63 2.85 11.00 -5.31
CA VAL A 63 3.70 11.62 -6.33
C VAL A 63 3.87 10.69 -7.52
N GLY A 64 4.44 11.23 -8.60
CA GLY A 64 4.71 10.49 -9.81
C GLY A 64 3.65 10.76 -10.87
N ARG A 65 3.73 9.99 -11.96
CA ARG A 65 2.96 10.24 -13.18
C ARG A 65 1.45 10.34 -12.94
N PHE A 66 0.91 9.52 -12.04
CA PHE A 66 -0.52 9.44 -11.73
C PHE A 66 -0.90 10.19 -10.44
N GLY A 67 0.06 10.81 -9.76
CA GLY A 67 -0.18 11.51 -8.49
C GLY A 67 -1.30 12.54 -8.53
N PRO A 68 -1.38 13.43 -9.54
CA PRO A 68 -2.45 14.43 -9.62
C PRO A 68 -3.86 13.84 -9.73
N GLU A 69 -4.02 12.68 -10.37
CA GLU A 69 -5.31 12.00 -10.55
C GLU A 69 -5.74 11.26 -9.28
N LEU A 70 -4.76 10.76 -8.51
CA LEU A 70 -4.97 10.00 -7.27
C LEU A 70 -5.01 10.88 -6.01
N SER A 71 -4.68 12.16 -6.11
CA SER A 71 -4.64 13.08 -4.97
C SER A 71 -6.01 13.66 -4.56
N GLY A 72 -7.09 13.27 -5.22
CA GLY A 72 -8.46 13.69 -4.88
C GLY A 72 -9.09 12.81 -3.79
N GLU A 73 -10.01 13.37 -3.01
CA GLU A 73 -10.78 12.66 -1.97
C GLU A 73 -12.01 11.92 -2.51
N ASP A 74 -11.98 11.41 -3.74
CA ASP A 74 -13.15 10.74 -4.31
C ASP A 74 -13.09 9.22 -4.05
N ASN A 75 -13.81 8.79 -3.01
CA ASN A 75 -14.32 7.42 -2.85
C ASN A 75 -15.84 7.45 -2.67
#